data_AF-A0A0I7PZA1-F1
#
_entry.id   AF-A0A0I7PZA1-F1
#
_cell.length_a   1.000
_cell.length_b   1.000
_cell.length_c   1.000
_cell.angle_alpha   90.00
_cell.angle_beta   90.00
_cell.angle_gamma   90.00
#
_symmetry.space_group_name_H-M   'P 1'
#
loop_
_entity.id
_entity.type
_entity.pdbx_description
1 polymer ?
#
loop_
_entity_poly.entity_id
_entity_poly.type
_entity_poly.pdbx_seq_one_letter_code
_entity_poly.pdbx_strand_id
1 'polypeptide(L)'
;MTKYKKKPVVIEAIRFIGSNYEEIREFIGENTLCSDLSIVIPTLEGDMVAQKGDYIIKGVQGEFYPCKPDIFTETYEVVSEA
;
A
#
# COMPACT_ATOMS: atom_id res chain seq x y z
N MET A 1 26.45 7.29 -22.76
CA MET A 1 25.15 6.73 -22.37
C MET A 1 24.64 7.50 -21.16
N THR A 2 23.45 8.07 -21.23
CA THR A 2 22.89 8.85 -20.12
C THR A 2 22.25 7.91 -19.11
N LYS A 3 22.69 7.97 -17.86
CA LYS A 3 22.14 7.19 -16.75
C LYS A 3 21.23 8.09 -15.91
N TYR A 4 20.13 7.55 -15.42
CA TYR A 4 19.16 8.27 -14.60
C TYR A 4 18.94 7.51 -13.27
N LYS A 5 18.72 8.25 -12.18
CA LYS A 5 18.38 7.70 -10.86
C LYS A 5 16.94 8.09 -10.53
N LYS A 6 16.16 7.16 -9.95
CA LYS A 6 14.79 7.44 -9.46
C LYS A 6 14.86 8.48 -8.33
N LYS A 7 13.94 9.45 -8.32
CA LYS A 7 13.83 10.41 -7.22
C LYS A 7 13.42 9.68 -5.93
N PRO A 8 13.96 10.05 -4.76
CA PRO A 8 13.46 9.54 -3.49
C PRO A 8 12.03 10.06 -3.29
N VAL A 9 11.11 9.17 -2.92
CA VAL A 9 9.70 9.48 -2.71
C VAL A 9 9.32 8.95 -1.34
N VAL A 10 8.74 9.82 -0.51
CA VAL A 10 8.09 9.42 0.73
C VAL A 10 6.67 8.98 0.39
N ILE A 11 6.25 7.85 0.94
CA ILE A 11 4.96 7.22 0.70
C ILE A 11 4.25 6.99 2.03
N GLU A 12 2.92 6.95 1.98
CA GLU A 12 2.09 6.50 3.09
C GLU A 12 1.76 5.02 2.90
N ALA A 13 1.79 4.24 3.97
CA ALA A 13 1.38 2.84 3.92
C ALA A 13 0.75 2.38 5.24
N ILE A 14 -0.26 1.51 5.14
CA ILE A 14 -0.91 0.88 6.28
C ILE A 14 -0.77 -0.63 6.18
N ARG A 15 -0.39 -1.28 7.27
CA ARG A 15 -0.33 -2.74 7.33
C ARG A 15 -1.71 -3.31 7.60
N PHE A 16 -2.14 -4.27 6.80
CA PHE A 16 -3.38 -5.00 7.07
C PHE A 16 -3.15 -6.09 8.11
N ILE A 17 -3.80 -5.97 9.28
CA ILE A 17 -3.66 -6.95 10.38
C ILE A 17 -4.85 -7.90 10.53
N GLY A 18 -5.85 -7.79 9.65
CA GLY A 18 -7.06 -8.61 9.67
C GLY A 18 -8.16 -8.08 10.59
N SER A 19 -7.95 -6.96 11.29
CA SER A 19 -8.97 -6.34 12.16
C SER A 19 -9.10 -4.84 11.95
N ASN A 20 -8.16 -4.20 11.24
CA ASN A 20 -8.13 -2.76 11.00
C ASN A 20 -8.82 -2.37 9.67
N TYR A 21 -9.97 -2.96 9.39
CA TYR A 21 -10.70 -2.70 8.13
C TYR A 21 -11.19 -1.26 8.01
N GLU A 22 -11.61 -0.66 9.11
CA GLU A 22 -12.08 0.73 9.12
C GLU A 22 -10.94 1.69 8.75
N GLU A 23 -9.77 1.52 9.38
CA GLU A 23 -8.56 2.28 9.06
C GLU A 23 -8.18 2.17 7.58
N ILE A 24 -8.23 0.95 7.02
CA ILE A 24 -7.91 0.73 5.61
C ILE A 24 -8.96 1.35 4.70
N ARG A 25 -10.23 1.27 5.08
CA ARG A 25 -11.33 1.89 4.32
C ARG A 25 -11.21 3.40 4.32
N GLU A 26 -10.83 4.01 5.44
CA GLU A 26 -10.53 5.45 5.52
C GLU A 26 -9.29 5.82 4.69
N PHE A 27 -8.29 4.94 4.65
CA PHE A 27 -7.06 5.16 3.89
C PHE A 27 -7.26 5.09 2.38
N ILE A 28 -8.03 4.11 1.88
CA ILE A 28 -8.27 3.92 0.44
C ILE A 28 -9.48 4.74 -0.06
N GLY A 29 -10.53 4.87 0.75
CA GLY A 29 -11.79 5.55 0.39
C GLY A 29 -12.91 4.61 -0.10
N GLU A 30 -13.91 5.18 -0.77
CA GLU A 30 -15.24 4.56 -0.99
C GLU A 30 -15.29 3.35 -1.95
N ASN A 31 -14.17 2.92 -2.55
CA ASN A 31 -14.15 1.89 -3.61
C ASN A 31 -13.38 0.60 -3.26
N THR A 32 -13.29 0.23 -1.98
CA THR A 32 -12.61 -1.01 -1.57
C THR A 32 -13.60 -2.11 -1.19
N LEU A 33 -13.39 -3.32 -1.73
CA LEU A 33 -14.11 -4.50 -1.28
C LEU A 33 -13.29 -5.18 -0.18
N CYS A 34 -13.72 -4.99 1.07
CA CYS A 34 -13.12 -5.61 2.25
C CYS A 34 -13.88 -6.89 2.64
N SER A 35 -13.16 -7.97 2.88
CA SER A 35 -13.67 -9.22 3.46
C SER A 35 -12.85 -9.58 4.71
N ASP A 36 -13.39 -10.43 5.60
CA ASP A 36 -12.78 -10.87 6.86
C ASP A 36 -11.38 -11.52 6.72
N LEU A 37 -10.91 -11.79 5.50
CA LEU A 37 -9.61 -12.42 5.25
C LEU A 37 -8.73 -11.67 4.26
N SER A 38 -9.32 -10.81 3.42
CA SER A 38 -8.61 -10.14 2.34
C SER A 38 -9.27 -8.84 1.92
N ILE A 39 -8.46 -7.95 1.35
CA ILE A 39 -8.91 -6.67 0.83
C ILE A 39 -8.63 -6.64 -0.67
N VAL A 40 -9.64 -6.33 -1.46
CA VAL A 40 -9.49 -6.16 -2.91
C VAL A 40 -9.34 -4.68 -3.22
N ILE A 41 -8.22 -4.34 -3.84
CA ILE A 41 -7.83 -2.99 -4.22
C ILE A 41 -7.92 -2.90 -5.73
N PRO A 42 -8.80 -2.04 -6.29
CA PRO A 42 -8.84 -1.81 -7.72
C PRO A 42 -7.61 -0.98 -8.13
N THR A 43 -6.75 -1.57 -8.97
CA THR A 43 -5.55 -0.89 -9.49
C THR A 43 -5.65 -0.70 -11.00
N LEU A 44 -4.72 0.05 -11.59
CA LEU A 44 -4.64 0.22 -13.06
C LEU A 44 -4.34 -1.09 -13.79
N GLU A 45 -3.76 -2.07 -13.10
CA GLU A 45 -3.43 -3.40 -13.62
C GLU A 45 -4.55 -4.42 -13.36
N GLY A 46 -5.64 -4.00 -12.72
CA GLY A 46 -6.77 -4.83 -12.32
C GLY A 46 -6.91 -4.94 -10.80
N ASP A 47 -7.84 -5.80 -10.37
CA ASP A 47 -8.11 -6.03 -8.95
C ASP A 47 -6.97 -6.81 -8.30
N MET A 48 -6.32 -6.20 -7.30
CA MET A 48 -5.26 -6.84 -6.53
C MET A 48 -5.74 -7.19 -5.13
N VAL A 49 -5.27 -8.31 -4.59
CA VAL A 49 -5.71 -8.81 -3.28
C VAL A 49 -4.60 -8.63 -2.25
N ALA A 50 -4.90 -7.88 -1.19
CA ALA A 50 -4.09 -7.79 0.02
C ALA A 50 -4.53 -8.86 1.03
N GLN A 51 -3.58 -9.55 1.63
CA GLN A 51 -3.80 -10.52 2.69
C GLN A 51 -3.31 -9.99 4.03
N LYS A 52 -3.76 -10.60 5.12
CA LYS A 52 -3.26 -10.27 6.46
C LYS A 52 -1.73 -10.35 6.50
N GLY A 53 -1.12 -9.25 6.91
CA GLY A 53 0.32 -9.05 6.97
C GLY A 53 0.87 -8.13 5.89
N ASP A 54 0.15 -7.99 4.76
CA ASP A 54 0.53 -7.14 3.64
C ASP A 54 0.38 -5.66 3.98
N TYR A 55 1.18 -4.82 3.33
CA TYR A 55 1.08 -3.37 3.37
C TYR A 55 0.24 -2.87 2.21
N ILE A 56 -0.58 -1.87 2.46
CA ILE A 56 -1.32 -1.13 1.46
C ILE A 56 -0.62 0.20 1.32
N ILE A 57 -0.03 0.46 0.16
CA ILE A 57 0.74 1.66 -0.12
C ILE A 57 -0.11 2.61 -0.93
N LYS A 58 0.00 3.91 -0.62
CA LYS A 58 -0.53 4.99 -1.43
C LYS A 58 0.55 5.57 -2.33
N GLY A 59 0.31 5.51 -3.63
CA GLY A 59 1.14 6.08 -4.67
C GLY A 59 1.07 7.59 -4.78
N VAL A 60 2.02 8.15 -5.52
CA VAL A 60 2.13 9.59 -5.75
C VAL A 60 0.95 10.18 -6.52
N GLN A 61 0.22 9.36 -7.28
CA GLN A 61 -0.99 9.77 -8.02
C GLN A 61 -2.28 9.43 -7.28
N GLY A 62 -2.22 8.99 -6.01
CA GLY A 62 -3.38 8.56 -5.25
C GLY A 62 -3.87 7.14 -5.58
N GLU A 63 -3.09 6.39 -6.35
CA GLU A 63 -3.27 4.95 -6.60
C GLU A 63 -2.91 4.13 -5.36
N PHE A 64 -3.55 2.98 -5.16
CA PHE A 64 -3.28 2.09 -4.04
C PHE A 64 -2.84 0.73 -4.54
N TYR A 65 -1.93 0.08 -3.82
CA TYR A 65 -1.48 -1.26 -4.17
C TYR A 65 -1.06 -2.06 -2.93
N PRO A 66 -1.30 -3.38 -2.93
CA PRO A 66 -0.78 -4.26 -1.90
C PRO A 66 0.71 -4.53 -2.12
N CYS A 67 1.45 -4.67 -1.03
CA CYS A 67 2.88 -4.96 -1.00
C CYS A 67 3.17 -6.00 0.08
N LYS A 68 3.93 -7.04 -0.26
CA LYS A 68 4.32 -8.07 0.71
C LYS A 68 5.24 -7.48 1.78
N PRO A 69 5.12 -7.90 3.05
CA PRO A 69 5.84 -7.28 4.16
C PRO A 69 7.37 -7.38 4.03
N ASP A 70 7.85 -8.50 3.52
CA ASP A 70 9.24 -8.75 3.14
C ASP A 70 9.72 -7.72 2.11
N ILE A 71 9.04 -7.60 0.97
CA ILE A 71 9.35 -6.60 -0.07
C ILE A 71 9.29 -5.17 0.48
N PHE A 72 8.27 -4.85 1.30
CA PHE A 72 8.10 -3.52 1.87
C PHE A 72 9.29 -3.14 2.76
N THR A 73 9.71 -4.03 3.65
CA THR A 73 10.80 -3.80 4.60
C THR A 73 12.15 -3.69 3.90
N GLU A 74 12.35 -4.40 2.78
CA GLU A 74 13.55 -4.26 1.96
C GLU A 74 13.57 -2.97 1.14
N THR A 75 12.40 -2.40 0.81
CA THR A 75 12.28 -1.26 -0.11
C THR A 75 12.15 0.09 0.61
N TYR A 76 11.53 0.12 1.79
CA TYR A 76 11.16 1.35 2.48
C TYR A 76 11.74 1.39 3.90
N GLU A 77 12.14 2.58 4.31
CA GLU A 77 12.59 2.90 5.67
C GLU A 77 11.64 3.92 6.32
N VAL A 78 11.49 3.84 7.64
CA VAL A 78 10.68 4.81 8.39
C VAL A 78 11.38 6.15 8.37
N VAL A 79 10.71 7.16 7.82
CA VAL A 79 11.12 8.56 7.93
C VAL A 79 10.41 9.20 9.11
N SER A 80 11.16 9.60 10.14
CA SER A 80 10.61 10.43 11.22
C SER A 80 10.51 11.87 10.74
N GLU A 81 9.33 12.48 10.78
CA GLU A 81 9.23 13.94 10.73
C GLU A 81 9.85 14.50 12.02
N ALA A 82 10.84 15.37 11.88
CA ALA A 82 11.53 16.06 12.97
C ALA A 82 10.89 17.42 13.27
#